data_AF-A0A0T0MGS9-F1
#
_entry.id   AF-A0A0T0MGS9-F1
#
_cell.length_a   1.000
_cell.length_b   1.000
_cell.length_c   1.000
_cell.angle_alpha   90.00
_cell.angle_beta   90.00
_cell.angle_gamma   90.00
#
_symmetry.space_group_name_H-M   'P 1'
#
loop_
_entity.id
_entity.type
_entity.pdbx_description
1 polymer ?
#
loop_
_entity_poly.entity_id
_entity_poly.type
_entity_poly.pdbx_seq_one_letter_code
_entity_poly.pdbx_strand_id
1 'polypeptide(L)'
;MDPATHRGGTPVAEAYRAFGVREARGVSRTYESWAIGVSEDPVVADLLTSLPRAKRQPNLVFAAARWHGARGAYDDFRTTLLEQWPQVRATILARATQTNEANRCAVLLPFLAELPQPLALLEVGAAAGLCLLPEGTPTAMTTA
;
A
#
# COMPACT_ATOMS: atom_id res chain seq x y z
N MET A 1 3.94 29.90 -17.73
CA MET A 1 2.95 29.54 -16.69
C MET A 1 2.23 28.31 -17.20
N ASP A 2 2.44 27.16 -16.56
CA ASP A 2 1.96 25.85 -17.05
C ASP A 2 0.43 25.74 -16.87
N PRO A 3 -0.35 25.51 -17.95
CA PRO A 3 -1.81 25.36 -17.87
C PRO A 3 -2.27 24.14 -17.04
N ALA A 4 -1.37 23.24 -16.65
CA ALA A 4 -1.69 22.11 -15.77
C ALA A 4 -1.97 22.51 -14.31
N THR A 5 -1.58 23.71 -13.87
CA THR A 5 -1.74 24.14 -12.47
C THR A 5 -3.21 24.41 -12.08
N HIS A 6 -4.16 24.39 -13.02
CA HIS A 6 -5.56 24.80 -12.78
C HIS A 6 -6.56 23.65 -12.49
N ARG A 7 -6.10 22.46 -12.05
CA ARG A 7 -6.98 21.35 -11.60
C ARG A 7 -6.66 20.81 -10.19
N GLY A 8 -6.31 21.69 -9.24
CA GLY A 8 -6.44 21.44 -7.79
C GLY A 8 -5.91 20.11 -7.22
N GLY A 9 -4.88 19.52 -7.81
CA GLY A 9 -4.32 18.24 -7.36
C GLY A 9 -2.83 18.18 -7.62
N THR A 10 -2.08 17.66 -6.66
CA THR A 10 -0.63 17.42 -6.76
C THR A 10 -0.33 16.53 -7.97
N PRO A 11 0.62 16.90 -8.85
CA PRO A 11 1.10 16.04 -9.93
C PRO A 11 1.55 14.67 -9.42
N VAL A 12 1.40 13.62 -10.23
CA VAL A 12 1.78 12.25 -9.85
C VAL A 12 3.24 12.17 -9.44
N ALA A 13 4.14 12.78 -10.23
CA ALA A 13 5.57 12.78 -9.91
C ALA A 13 5.87 13.40 -8.54
N GLU A 14 5.26 14.54 -8.22
CA GLU A 14 5.44 15.21 -6.93
C GLU A 14 4.85 14.39 -5.78
N ALA A 15 3.67 13.80 -5.96
CA ALA A 15 3.05 12.94 -4.95
C ALA A 15 3.90 11.69 -4.65
N TYR A 16 4.49 11.07 -5.68
CA TYR A 16 5.37 9.91 -5.52
C TYR A 16 6.70 10.31 -4.86
N ARG A 17 7.29 11.45 -5.24
CA ARG A 17 8.48 11.98 -4.56
C ARG A 17 8.21 12.21 -3.06
N ALA A 18 7.07 12.84 -2.74
CA ALA A 18 6.68 13.10 -1.36
C ALA A 18 6.52 11.81 -0.56
N PHE A 19 5.86 10.79 -1.12
CA PHE A 19 5.74 9.47 -0.51
C PHE A 19 7.11 8.81 -0.27
N GLY A 20 8.00 8.84 -1.29
CA GLY A 20 9.34 8.28 -1.19
C GLY A 20 10.13 8.88 -0.02
N VAL A 21 10.11 10.21 0.11
CA VAL A 21 10.87 10.93 1.12
C VAL A 21 10.24 10.85 2.52
N ARG A 22 8.91 10.91 2.62
CA ARG A 22 8.21 11.06 3.91
C ARG A 22 7.76 9.75 4.52
N GLU A 23 7.39 8.78 3.69
CA GLU A 23 6.75 7.54 4.16
C GLU A 23 7.63 6.31 3.94
N ALA A 24 8.28 6.20 2.78
CA ALA A 24 9.07 5.01 2.45
C ALA A 24 10.51 5.06 3.00
N ARG A 25 11.10 6.26 3.10
CA ARG A 25 12.47 6.45 3.56
C ARG A 25 12.68 5.90 4.97
N GLY A 26 13.66 5.01 5.11
CA GLY A 26 13.96 4.32 6.38
C GLY A 26 13.00 3.19 6.75
N VAL A 27 11.89 3.02 6.00
CA VAL A 27 10.90 1.94 6.20
C VAL A 27 11.05 0.84 5.15
N SER A 28 11.18 1.22 3.88
CA SER A 28 11.34 0.27 2.76
C SER A 28 12.19 0.85 1.65
N ARG A 29 13.43 0.35 1.52
CA ARG A 29 14.37 0.74 0.46
C ARG A 29 13.78 0.54 -0.95
N THR A 30 13.03 -0.55 -1.16
CA THR A 30 12.40 -0.84 -2.45
C THR A 30 11.35 0.20 -2.80
N TYR A 31 10.42 0.50 -1.87
CA TYR A 31 9.36 1.48 -2.15
C TYR A 31 9.90 2.90 -2.25
N GLU A 32 10.95 3.24 -1.49
CA GLU A 32 11.66 4.51 -1.65
C GLU A 32 12.24 4.61 -3.06
N SER A 33 13.02 3.61 -3.50
CA SER A 33 13.60 3.57 -4.84
C SER A 33 12.55 3.65 -5.94
N TRP A 34 11.45 2.89 -5.83
CA TRP A 34 10.38 2.92 -6.82
C TRP A 34 9.67 4.27 -6.86
N ALA A 35 9.39 4.88 -5.70
CA ALA A 35 8.72 6.16 -5.63
C ALA A 35 9.56 7.30 -6.20
N ILE A 36 10.87 7.31 -5.92
CA ILE A 36 11.80 8.26 -6.53
C ILE A 36 11.89 8.03 -8.03
N GLY A 37 12.02 6.77 -8.48
CA GLY A 37 12.05 6.42 -9.91
C GLY A 37 10.80 6.90 -10.67
N VAL A 38 9.59 6.67 -10.13
CA VAL A 38 8.36 7.19 -10.73
C VAL A 38 8.36 8.73 -10.79
N SER A 39 8.93 9.40 -9.79
CA SER A 39 9.00 10.86 -9.77
C SER A 39 9.95 11.46 -10.80
N GLU A 40 10.84 10.66 -11.37
CA GLU A 40 11.88 11.06 -12.33
C GLU A 40 11.65 10.48 -13.73
N ASP A 41 10.62 9.65 -13.90
CA ASP A 41 10.24 9.01 -15.16
C ASP A 41 8.88 9.54 -15.64
N PRO A 42 8.88 10.51 -16.58
CA PRO A 42 7.66 11.07 -17.13
C PRO A 42 6.75 10.03 -17.79
N VAL A 43 7.32 8.97 -18.39
CA VAL A 43 6.55 7.94 -19.08
C VAL A 43 5.69 7.16 -18.09
N VAL A 44 6.28 6.75 -16.97
CA VAL A 44 5.53 6.05 -15.91
C VAL A 44 4.58 7.00 -15.20
N ALA A 45 5.00 8.23 -14.90
CA ALA A 45 4.14 9.23 -14.28
C ALA A 45 2.87 9.50 -15.12
N ASP A 46 3.02 9.68 -16.43
CA ASP A 46 1.91 9.88 -17.37
C ASP A 46 1.02 8.64 -17.48
N LEU A 47 1.61 7.45 -17.52
CA LEU A 47 0.85 6.19 -17.50
C LEU A 47 -0.09 6.13 -16.28
N LEU A 48 0.41 6.50 -15.10
CA LEU A 48 -0.36 6.52 -13.85
C LEU A 48 -1.44 7.62 -13.83
N THR A 49 -1.29 8.70 -14.61
CA THR A 49 -2.37 9.69 -14.77
C THR A 49 -3.61 9.10 -15.45
N SER A 50 -3.48 8.01 -16.21
CA SER A 50 -4.63 7.30 -16.82
C SER A 50 -5.54 6.61 -15.79
N LEU A 51 -5.08 6.44 -14.55
CA LEU A 51 -5.89 5.91 -13.45
C LEU A 51 -6.80 6.98 -12.86
N PRO A 52 -7.98 6.61 -12.31
CA PRO A 52 -8.75 7.51 -11.45
C PRO A 52 -7.90 8.02 -10.28
N ARG A 53 -8.08 9.29 -9.87
CA ARG A 53 -7.24 9.94 -8.85
C ARG A 53 -7.11 9.11 -7.56
N ALA A 54 -8.22 8.55 -7.06
CA ALA A 54 -8.25 7.70 -5.86
C ALA A 54 -7.45 6.39 -5.98
N LYS A 55 -7.09 5.97 -7.20
CA LYS A 55 -6.38 4.73 -7.48
C LYS A 55 -4.89 4.93 -7.77
N ARG A 56 -4.39 6.16 -7.70
CA ARG A 56 -2.98 6.51 -7.98
C ARG A 56 -2.04 6.36 -6.79
N GLN A 57 -2.58 6.02 -5.61
CA GLN A 57 -1.81 5.93 -4.38
C GLN A 57 -0.62 4.94 -4.52
N PRO A 58 0.60 5.33 -4.10
CA PRO A 58 1.82 4.53 -4.30
C PRO A 58 1.71 3.09 -3.78
N ASN A 59 1.20 2.90 -2.57
CA ASN A 59 1.06 1.57 -1.96
C ASN A 59 0.21 0.60 -2.81
N LEU A 60 -0.88 1.09 -3.42
CA LEU A 60 -1.74 0.26 -4.27
C LEU A 60 -1.04 -0.12 -5.57
N VAL A 61 -0.37 0.85 -6.21
CA VAL A 61 0.36 0.64 -7.47
C VAL A 61 1.53 -0.32 -7.26
N PHE A 62 2.31 -0.12 -6.20
CA PHE A 62 3.44 -0.99 -5.88
C PHE A 62 3.00 -2.40 -5.51
N ALA A 63 1.93 -2.55 -4.72
CA ALA A 63 1.37 -3.86 -4.41
C ALA A 63 0.85 -4.58 -5.66
N ALA A 64 0.19 -3.86 -6.57
CA ALA A 64 -0.27 -4.43 -7.84
C ALA A 64 0.90 -4.84 -8.73
N ALA A 65 1.95 -4.03 -8.86
CA ALA A 65 3.13 -4.41 -9.62
C ALA A 65 3.83 -5.65 -9.02
N ARG A 66 3.93 -5.74 -7.69
CA ARG A 66 4.45 -6.94 -7.01
C ARG A 66 3.61 -8.18 -7.27
N TRP A 67 2.29 -8.04 -7.28
CA TRP A 67 1.37 -9.13 -7.62
C TRP A 67 1.66 -9.69 -9.02
N HIS A 68 2.10 -8.83 -9.94
CA HIS A 68 2.47 -9.19 -11.32
C HIS A 68 3.97 -9.46 -11.52
N GLY A 69 4.73 -9.64 -10.44
CA GLY A 69 6.09 -10.17 -10.50
C GLY A 69 7.23 -9.18 -10.28
N ALA A 70 6.96 -7.87 -10.14
CA ALA A 70 8.00 -6.90 -9.81
C ALA A 70 8.59 -7.19 -8.43
N ARG A 71 9.87 -7.52 -8.32
CA ARG A 71 10.57 -7.84 -7.05
C ARG A 71 11.90 -7.10 -6.89
N GLY A 72 12.45 -6.57 -7.98
CA GLY A 72 13.77 -5.96 -8.04
C GLY A 72 13.77 -4.44 -7.87
N ALA A 73 14.78 -3.83 -8.51
CA ALA A 73 14.96 -2.38 -8.56
C ALA A 73 13.87 -1.69 -9.38
N TYR A 74 13.95 -0.36 -9.53
CA TYR A 74 12.96 0.42 -10.28
C TYR A 74 12.78 -0.08 -11.72
N ASP A 75 13.84 -0.52 -12.41
CA ASP A 75 13.74 -1.00 -13.80
C ASP A 75 12.83 -2.23 -13.93
N ASP A 76 12.85 -3.14 -12.96
CA ASP A 76 11.97 -4.31 -12.94
C ASP A 76 10.50 -3.91 -12.74
N PHE A 77 10.25 -2.97 -11.85
CA PHE A 77 8.93 -2.35 -11.66
C PHE A 77 8.44 -1.64 -12.93
N ARG A 78 9.31 -0.83 -13.54
CA ARG A 78 9.03 -0.09 -14.77
C ARG A 78 8.68 -1.03 -15.91
N THR A 79 9.49 -2.06 -16.14
CA THR A 79 9.25 -3.09 -17.15
C THR A 79 7.91 -3.77 -16.91
N THR A 80 7.62 -4.19 -15.67
CA THR A 80 6.33 -4.79 -15.31
C THR A 80 5.15 -3.86 -15.64
N LEU A 81 5.24 -2.57 -15.32
CA LEU A 81 4.18 -1.61 -15.63
C LEU A 81 3.98 -1.43 -17.14
N LEU A 82 5.06 -1.31 -17.90
CA LEU A 82 4.97 -1.00 -19.33
C LEU A 82 4.56 -2.20 -20.17
N GLU A 83 5.04 -3.40 -19.82
CA GLU A 83 4.75 -4.62 -20.58
C GLU A 83 3.39 -5.23 -20.21
N GLN A 84 2.93 -5.05 -18.96
CA GLN A 84 1.73 -5.72 -18.43
C GLN A 84 0.68 -4.73 -17.94
N TRP A 85 0.65 -3.51 -18.50
CA TRP A 85 -0.22 -2.43 -18.02
C TRP A 85 -1.70 -2.83 -17.91
N PRO A 86 -2.33 -3.50 -18.91
CA PRO A 86 -3.74 -3.87 -18.80
C PRO A 86 -4.06 -4.73 -17.57
N GLN A 87 -3.19 -5.70 -17.25
CA GLN A 87 -3.33 -6.63 -16.13
C GLN A 87 -3.10 -5.94 -14.78
N VAL A 88 -2.04 -5.12 -14.71
CA VAL A 88 -1.72 -4.32 -13.51
C VAL A 88 -2.84 -3.31 -13.24
N ARG A 89 -3.31 -2.60 -14.27
CA ARG A 89 -4.41 -1.65 -14.16
C ARG A 89 -5.70 -2.32 -13.69
N ALA A 90 -6.06 -3.48 -14.25
CA ALA A 90 -7.25 -4.22 -13.82
C ALA A 90 -7.17 -4.56 -12.32
N THR A 91 -5.98 -4.96 -11.86
CA THR A 91 -5.71 -5.25 -10.44
C THR A 91 -5.86 -4.01 -9.56
N ILE A 92 -5.29 -2.86 -9.98
CA ILE A 92 -5.41 -1.58 -9.26
C ILE A 92 -6.88 -1.16 -9.14
N LEU A 93 -7.66 -1.31 -10.20
CA LEU A 93 -9.06 -0.91 -10.20
C LEU A 93 -9.93 -1.80 -9.30
N ALA A 94 -9.65 -3.11 -9.29
CA ALA A 94 -10.39 -4.09 -8.49
C ALA A 94 -10.07 -4.01 -6.98
N ARG A 95 -8.95 -3.39 -6.58
CA ARG A 95 -8.48 -3.42 -5.18
C ARG A 95 -8.44 -2.04 -4.55
N ALA A 96 -8.49 -2.00 -3.22
CA ALA A 96 -8.30 -0.79 -2.42
C ALA A 96 -7.27 -1.08 -1.33
N THR A 97 -6.53 -0.07 -0.89
CA THR A 97 -5.72 -0.17 0.32
C THR A 97 -6.64 -0.20 1.52
N GLN A 98 -6.43 -1.16 2.40
CA GLN A 98 -7.01 -1.15 3.74
C GLN A 98 -5.87 -0.83 4.71
N THR A 99 -6.02 0.25 5.47
CA THR A 99 -5.08 0.58 6.54
C THR A 99 -5.43 -0.29 7.73
N ASN A 100 -4.65 -1.35 7.95
CA ASN A 100 -4.64 -2.05 9.23
C ASN A 100 -3.54 -1.45 10.11
N GLU A 101 -3.78 -1.42 11.42
CA GLU A 101 -2.87 -0.83 12.40
C GLU A 101 -2.53 -1.86 13.47
N ALA A 102 -2.07 -3.06 13.06
CA ALA A 102 -1.80 -4.17 13.96
C ALA A 102 -0.92 -3.77 15.17
N ASN A 103 0.09 -2.92 14.96
CA ASN A 103 0.92 -2.39 16.05
C ASN A 103 0.15 -1.51 17.06
N ARG A 104 -0.89 -0.78 16.64
CA ARG A 104 -1.75 -0.03 17.58
C ARG A 104 -2.71 -0.96 18.31
N CYS A 105 -3.17 -2.04 17.67
CA CYS A 105 -3.96 -3.05 18.36
C CYS A 105 -3.15 -3.75 19.49
N ALA A 106 -1.82 -3.83 19.37
CA ALA A 106 -0.97 -4.43 20.40
C ALA A 106 -1.04 -3.72 21.77
N VAL A 107 -1.38 -2.43 21.82
CA VAL A 107 -1.51 -1.72 23.12
C VAL A 107 -2.76 -2.14 23.91
N LEU A 108 -3.70 -2.82 23.26
CA LEU A 108 -4.91 -3.34 23.91
C LEU A 108 -4.63 -4.67 24.65
N LEU A 109 -3.49 -5.32 24.39
CA LEU A 109 -3.15 -6.63 24.95
C LEU A 109 -3.19 -6.69 26.49
N PRO A 110 -2.63 -5.71 27.24
CA PRO A 110 -2.68 -5.75 28.70
C PRO A 110 -4.12 -5.72 29.24
N PHE A 111 -4.99 -4.92 28.61
CA PHE A 111 -6.40 -4.79 29.01
C PHE A 111 -7.20 -6.04 28.66
N LEU A 112 -6.96 -6.64 27.49
CA LEU A 112 -7.63 -7.89 27.11
C LEU A 112 -7.25 -9.05 28.05
N ALA A 113 -6.02 -9.06 28.57
CA ALA A 113 -5.58 -10.06 29.54
C ALA A 113 -6.26 -9.94 30.92
N GLU A 114 -6.75 -8.75 31.29
CA GLU A 114 -7.45 -8.52 32.56
C GLU A 114 -8.91 -8.98 32.55
N LEU A 115 -9.49 -9.27 31.38
CA LEU A 115 -10.89 -9.70 31.26
C LEU A 115 -11.08 -11.19 31.58
N PRO A 116 -12.27 -11.62 32.04
CA PRO A 116 -12.59 -13.03 32.23
C PRO A 116 -12.45 -13.83 30.93
N GLN A 117 -11.70 -14.93 31.00
CA GLN A 117 -11.39 -15.79 29.85
C GLN A 117 -12.40 -16.95 29.73
N PRO A 118 -12.63 -17.49 28.52
CA PRO A 118 -11.99 -17.14 27.25
C PRO A 118 -12.66 -15.94 26.55
N LEU A 119 -11.85 -15.11 25.89
CA LEU A 119 -12.35 -14.07 24.98
C LEU A 119 -12.47 -14.60 23.55
N ALA A 120 -13.44 -14.06 22.81
CA ALA A 120 -13.54 -14.22 21.35
C ALA A 120 -13.36 -12.85 20.69
N LEU A 121 -12.43 -12.77 19.73
CA LEU A 121 -12.15 -11.55 18.96
C LEU A 121 -12.64 -11.74 17.52
N LEU A 122 -13.42 -10.78 17.02
CA LEU A 122 -13.90 -10.75 15.63
C LEU A 122 -13.28 -9.54 14.91
N GLU A 123 -12.57 -9.79 13.81
CA GLU A 123 -12.06 -8.75 12.92
C GLU A 123 -12.87 -8.74 11.61
N VAL A 124 -13.55 -7.64 11.32
CA VAL A 124 -14.27 -7.47 10.05
C VAL A 124 -13.30 -6.90 9.01
N GLY A 125 -13.02 -7.68 7.95
CA GLY A 125 -12.00 -7.34 6.95
C GLY A 125 -10.59 -7.75 7.38
N ALA A 126 -10.45 -8.99 7.85
CA ALA A 126 -9.26 -9.50 8.50
C ALA A 126 -7.97 -9.20 7.72
N ALA A 127 -7.08 -8.43 8.34
CA ALA A 127 -5.76 -8.06 7.83
C ALA A 127 -4.81 -9.28 7.78
N ALA A 128 -5.20 -10.35 7.06
CA ALA A 128 -4.66 -11.69 7.22
C ALA A 128 -4.67 -12.19 8.70
N GLY A 129 -5.56 -11.64 9.54
CA GLY A 129 -5.62 -11.92 10.97
C GLY A 129 -4.49 -11.29 11.79
N LEU A 130 -3.70 -10.37 11.23
CA LEU A 130 -2.57 -9.72 11.93
C LEU A 130 -3.02 -8.90 13.15
N CYS A 131 -4.23 -8.33 13.13
CA CYS A 131 -4.79 -7.64 14.30
C CYS A 131 -5.36 -8.61 15.35
N LEU A 132 -5.44 -9.90 15.02
CA LEU A 132 -5.96 -10.98 15.87
C LEU A 132 -4.85 -11.89 16.40
N LEU A 133 -3.57 -11.54 16.25
CA LEU A 133 -2.45 -12.26 16.86
C LEU A 133 -2.00 -11.56 18.15
N PRO A 134 -2.68 -11.77 19.29
CA PRO A 134 -2.10 -11.48 20.59
C PRO A 134 -1.06 -12.57 20.85
N GLU A 135 0.22 -12.25 20.68
CA GLU A 135 1.32 -13.17 20.98
C GLU A 135 1.11 -13.78 22.40
N GLY A 136 0.78 -15.08 22.49
CA GLY A 136 1.02 -15.90 23.69
C GLY A 136 -0.16 -16.44 24.53
N THR A 137 -1.45 -16.28 24.17
CA THR A 137 -2.55 -16.94 24.93
C THR A 137 -3.47 -17.77 24.03
N PRO A 138 -3.99 -18.92 24.51
CA PRO A 138 -4.91 -19.75 23.74
C PRO A 138 -6.27 -19.05 23.63
N THR A 139 -6.37 -18.11 22.70
CA THR A 139 -7.64 -17.51 22.27
C THR A 139 -8.13 -18.35 21.10
N ALA A 140 -9.34 -18.90 21.20
CA ALA A 140 -9.93 -19.64 20.08
C ALA A 140 -10.22 -18.66 18.94
N MET A 141 -9.34 -18.63 17.93
CA MET A 141 -9.50 -17.80 16.74
C MET A 141 -10.42 -18.48 15.74
N THR A 142 -11.56 -17.88 15.44
CA THR A 142 -12.39 -18.23 14.28
C THR A 142 -12.36 -17.05 13.32
N THR A 143 -11.77 -17.25 12.14
CA THR A 143 -11.95 -16.33 11.00
C THR A 143 -13.23 -16.72 10.27
N ALA A 144 -14.12 -15.75 10.06
CA ALA A 144 -15.32 -15.91 9.22
C ALA A 144 -15.03 -15.59 7.75
#